data_AF-A0A0T5P8V2-F1
#
_entry.id   AF-A0A0T5P8V2-F1
#
_cell.length_a   1.000
_cell.length_b   1.000
_cell.length_c   1.000
_cell.angle_alpha   90.00
_cell.angle_beta   90.00
_cell.angle_gamma   90.00
#
_symmetry.space_group_name_H-M   'P 1'
#
loop_
_entity.id
_entity.type
_entity.pdbx_description
1 polymer ?
#
loop_
_entity_poly.entity_id
_entity_poly.type
_entity_poly.pdbx_seq_one_letter_code
_entity_poly.pdbx_strand_id
1 'polypeptide(L)'
;MNRVDRESPIQIQIVEYLRSVLPAGCMVHHCKNEINKRGKGIAIELAKAKRKGAITGFPDLLVLNYANVGPCFFEVKAEGNYATDTQKEVHEQLRALGYRVAVVRSVEDVRESLRKWAVGTREITSNWRSVGEIAAEMVKGQKDE
;
A
#
# COMPACT_ATOMS: atom_id res chain seq x y z
N MET A 1 -17.39 2.64 25.00
CA MET A 1 -16.84 1.60 24.11
C MET A 1 -15.50 2.10 23.58
N ASN A 2 -14.38 1.43 23.86
CA ASN A 2 -13.11 1.77 23.20
C ASN A 2 -13.25 1.40 21.71
N ARG A 3 -12.90 2.32 20.81
CA ARG A 3 -12.86 2.04 19.37
C ARG A 3 -11.80 0.97 19.13
N VAL A 4 -12.20 -0.19 18.62
CA VAL A 4 -11.26 -1.25 18.25
C VAL A 4 -10.44 -0.76 17.06
N ASP A 5 -9.12 -0.77 17.18
CA ASP A 5 -8.21 -0.50 16.08
C ASP A 5 -8.21 -1.69 15.12
N ARG A 6 -8.71 -1.48 13.91
CA ARG A 6 -8.79 -2.49 12.85
C ARG A 6 -7.75 -2.29 11.76
N GLU A 7 -7.06 -1.15 11.72
CA GLU A 7 -6.12 -0.81 10.65
C GLU A 7 -4.69 -1.21 11.02
N SER A 8 -4.29 -1.08 12.29
CA SER A 8 -2.94 -1.47 12.73
C SER A 8 -2.60 -2.93 12.44
N PRO A 9 -3.46 -3.94 12.72
CA PRO A 9 -3.15 -5.33 12.39
C PRO A 9 -2.90 -5.55 10.89
N ILE A 10 -3.66 -4.87 10.03
CA ILE A 10 -3.51 -4.93 8.56
C ILE A 10 -2.17 -4.31 8.15
N GLN A 11 -1.86 -3.12 8.68
CA GLN A 11 -0.60 -2.45 8.39
C GLN A 11 0.61 -3.29 8.79
N ILE A 12 0.56 -3.95 9.95
CA ILE A 12 1.64 -4.84 10.42
C ILE A 12 1.87 -5.96 9.41
N GLN A 13 0.82 -6.66 8.99
CA GLN A 13 0.91 -7.73 7.98
C GLN A 13 1.47 -7.22 6.64
N ILE A 14 1.04 -6.03 6.20
CA ILE A 14 1.56 -5.39 4.99
C ILE A 14 3.05 -5.07 5.12
N VAL A 15 3.49 -4.52 6.25
CA VAL A 15 4.91 -4.18 6.48
C VAL A 15 5.77 -5.43 6.51
N GLU A 16 5.32 -6.50 7.18
CA GLU A 16 5.99 -7.80 7.19
C GLU A 16 6.11 -8.40 5.79
N TYR A 17 5.02 -8.37 5.02
CA TYR A 17 5.00 -8.80 3.63
C TYR A 17 5.97 -8.00 2.76
N LEU A 18 5.87 -6.66 2.75
CA LEU A 18 6.74 -5.80 1.95
C LEU A 18 8.22 -6.04 2.26
N ARG A 19 8.59 -6.17 3.54
CA ARG A 19 9.97 -6.48 3.95
C ARG A 19 10.43 -7.87 3.53
N SER A 20 9.52 -8.84 3.44
CA SER A 20 9.86 -10.20 3.01
C SER A 20 9.99 -10.35 1.50
N VAL A 21 9.28 -9.55 0.69
CA VAL A 21 9.26 -9.70 -0.78
C VAL A 21 10.03 -8.64 -1.54
N LEU A 22 10.23 -7.43 -0.99
CA LEU A 22 10.96 -6.40 -1.72
C LEU A 22 12.45 -6.79 -1.88
N PRO A 23 13.11 -6.35 -2.96
CA PRO A 23 14.55 -6.49 -3.13
C PRO A 23 15.32 -5.91 -1.93
N ALA A 24 16.52 -6.44 -1.70
CA ALA A 24 17.39 -5.93 -0.64
C ALA A 24 17.66 -4.42 -0.86
N GLY A 25 17.75 -3.66 0.23
CA GLY A 25 18.02 -2.21 0.18
C GLY A 25 16.77 -1.33 0.01
N CYS A 26 15.61 -1.87 -0.38
CA CYS A 26 14.35 -1.11 -0.32
C CYS A 26 13.99 -0.78 1.14
N MET A 27 13.45 0.41 1.38
CA MET A 27 13.02 0.84 2.72
C MET A 27 11.50 0.92 2.81
N VAL A 28 10.93 0.35 3.87
CA VAL A 28 9.51 0.46 4.20
C VAL A 28 9.37 1.32 5.45
N HIS A 29 8.83 2.53 5.29
CA HIS A 29 8.67 3.52 6.35
C HIS A 29 7.19 3.76 6.63
N HIS A 30 6.80 3.67 7.90
CA HIS A 30 5.50 4.15 8.34
C HIS A 30 5.56 5.66 8.60
N CYS A 31 4.79 6.42 7.83
CA CYS A 31 4.63 7.86 8.00
C CYS A 31 3.57 8.09 9.07
N LYS A 32 4.00 8.21 10.32
CA LYS A 32 3.09 8.36 11.45
C LYS A 32 2.34 9.70 11.39
N ASN A 33 1.10 9.67 10.89
CA ASN A 33 0.30 10.88 10.66
C ASN A 33 -0.72 11.20 11.76
N GLU A 34 -0.84 10.38 12.80
CA GLU A 34 -1.81 10.60 13.87
C GLU A 34 -1.18 10.97 15.22
N ILE A 35 -1.51 12.18 15.70
CA ILE A 35 -1.48 12.51 17.13
C ILE A 35 -2.85 12.10 17.69
N ASN A 36 -2.99 10.84 18.10
CA ASN A 36 -4.22 10.30 18.70
C ASN A 36 -4.41 10.79 20.14
N LYS A 37 -4.73 12.07 20.32
CA LYS A 37 -5.09 12.65 21.62
C LYS A 37 -6.29 13.63 21.43
N ARG A 38 -6.88 14.15 22.51
CA ARG A 38 -7.89 15.24 22.47
C ARG A 38 -7.43 16.47 23.28
N GLY A 39 -7.84 17.68 22.89
CA GLY A 39 -7.66 18.92 23.66
C GLY A 39 -6.80 20.02 23.00
N LYS A 40 -6.79 21.22 23.60
CA LYS A 40 -6.11 22.43 23.07
C LYS A 40 -4.60 22.23 22.81
N GLY A 41 -3.93 21.37 23.58
CA GLY A 41 -2.50 21.06 23.37
C GLY A 41 -2.19 20.48 22.00
N ILE A 42 -3.16 19.80 21.38
CA ILE A 42 -2.95 19.07 20.11
C ILE A 42 -3.11 19.99 18.92
N ALA A 43 -4.03 20.95 18.98
CA ALA A 43 -4.10 21.99 17.95
C ALA A 43 -2.75 22.71 17.81
N ILE A 44 -2.07 22.95 18.94
CA ILE A 44 -0.73 23.53 18.98
C ILE A 44 0.31 22.55 18.40
N GLU A 45 0.29 21.27 18.78
CA GLU A 45 1.22 20.27 18.25
C GLU A 45 1.04 20.03 16.75
N LEU A 46 -0.20 19.92 16.26
CA LEU A 46 -0.52 19.80 14.84
C LEU A 46 -0.10 21.05 14.07
N ALA A 47 -0.34 22.25 14.61
CA ALA A 47 0.12 23.49 13.99
C ALA A 47 1.65 23.54 13.91
N LYS A 48 2.36 23.10 14.97
CA LYS A 48 3.82 22.98 14.96
C LYS A 48 4.30 21.93 13.96
N ALA A 49 3.66 20.78 13.88
CA ALA A 49 3.99 19.72 12.93
C ALA A 49 3.83 20.21 11.48
N LYS A 50 2.71 20.88 11.17
CA LYS A 50 2.49 21.52 9.86
C LYS A 50 3.57 22.53 9.52
N ARG A 51 3.96 23.41 10.46
CA ARG A 51 5.06 24.36 10.26
C ARG A 51 6.43 23.68 10.05
N LYS A 52 6.59 22.45 10.55
CA LYS A 52 7.78 21.60 10.33
C LYS A 52 7.68 20.75 9.07
N GLY A 53 6.63 20.91 8.26
CA GLY A 53 6.46 20.22 6.97
C GLY A 53 5.58 18.97 7.01
N ALA A 54 4.88 18.68 8.11
CA ALA A 54 3.91 17.58 8.13
C ALA A 54 2.74 17.86 7.17
N ILE A 55 2.48 16.91 6.27
CA ILE A 55 1.38 16.95 5.32
C ILE A 55 0.20 16.18 5.95
N THR A 56 -0.92 16.86 6.18
CA THR A 56 -2.15 16.19 6.66
C THR A 56 -2.71 15.32 5.54
N GLY A 57 -3.02 14.06 5.85
CA GLY A 57 -3.52 13.10 4.87
C GLY A 57 -2.42 12.43 4.04
N PHE A 58 -1.15 12.56 4.43
CA PHE A 58 -0.08 11.79 3.80
C PHE A 58 -0.34 10.27 3.96
N PRO A 59 0.04 9.43 2.99
CA PRO A 59 -0.20 7.99 3.08
C PRO A 59 0.52 7.35 4.27
N ASP A 60 -0.08 6.32 4.85
CA ASP A 60 0.46 5.63 6.02
C ASP A 60 1.83 4.99 5.81
N LEU A 61 2.09 4.47 4.61
CA LEU A 61 3.35 3.81 4.26
C LEU A 61 4.00 4.48 3.04
N LEU A 62 5.31 4.67 3.15
CA LEU A 62 6.22 5.04 2.08
C LEU A 62 7.20 3.89 1.85
N VAL A 63 7.26 3.41 0.61
CA VAL A 63 8.29 2.48 0.16
C VAL A 63 9.27 3.24 -0.73
N LEU A 64 10.53 3.28 -0.31
CA LEU A 64 11.64 3.78 -1.12
C LEU A 64 12.29 2.59 -1.82
N ASN A 65 11.95 2.42 -3.10
CA ASN A 65 12.61 1.47 -3.98
C ASN A 65 13.91 2.07 -4.55
N TYR A 66 14.66 1.28 -5.31
CA TYR A 66 15.74 1.79 -6.16
C TYR A 66 15.24 2.93 -7.06
N ALA A 67 16.13 3.89 -7.32
CA ALA A 67 15.77 5.15 -7.98
C ALA A 67 15.11 4.98 -9.36
N ASN A 68 15.48 3.94 -10.12
CA ASN A 68 14.89 3.60 -11.42
C ASN A 68 13.44 3.13 -11.32
N VAL A 69 13.04 2.56 -10.17
CA VAL A 69 11.65 2.19 -9.88
C VAL A 69 10.93 3.38 -9.26
N GLY A 70 11.59 4.12 -8.37
CA GLY A 70 11.04 5.26 -7.66
C GLY A 70 10.12 4.88 -6.48
N PRO A 71 9.68 5.88 -5.67
CA PRO A 71 8.83 5.65 -4.52
C PRO A 71 7.45 5.06 -4.87
N CYS A 72 6.85 4.38 -3.90
CA CYS A 72 5.41 4.09 -3.89
C CYS A 72 4.82 4.28 -2.50
N PHE A 73 3.53 4.55 -2.45
CA PHE A 73 2.81 4.92 -1.24
C PHE A 73 1.58 4.05 -1.05
N PHE A 74 1.28 3.72 0.20
CA PHE A 74 0.09 2.93 0.56
C PHE A 74 -0.65 3.60 1.71
N GLU A 75 -1.94 3.80 1.51
CA GLU A 75 -2.90 4.23 2.53
C GLU A 75 -3.66 2.99 3.01
N VAL A 76 -3.53 2.64 4.29
CA VAL A 76 -4.10 1.41 4.84
C VAL A 76 -5.50 1.69 5.37
N LYS A 77 -6.47 0.86 4.98
CA LYS A 77 -7.84 0.96 5.48
C LYS A 77 -8.37 -0.40 5.91
N ALA A 78 -9.25 -0.40 6.90
CA ALA A 78 -10.06 -1.57 7.21
C ALA A 78 -11.20 -1.70 6.18
N GLU A 79 -11.78 -2.89 6.08
CA GLU A 79 -12.97 -3.11 5.25
C GLU A 79 -14.10 -2.15 5.65
N GLY A 80 -14.77 -1.55 4.65
CA GLY A 80 -15.78 -0.50 4.87
C GLY A 80 -15.24 0.89 5.26
N ASN A 81 -13.93 1.05 5.50
CA ASN A 81 -13.31 2.36 5.68
C ASN A 81 -12.79 2.90 4.33
N TYR A 82 -12.79 4.23 4.22
CA TYR A 82 -12.40 4.95 3.01
C TYR A 82 -11.41 6.07 3.36
N ALA A 83 -10.58 6.44 2.39
CA ALA A 83 -9.73 7.62 2.51
C ALA A 83 -10.59 8.88 2.76
N THR A 84 -10.15 9.73 3.67
CA THR A 84 -10.73 11.05 3.90
C THR A 84 -10.48 11.98 2.71
N ASP A 85 -11.20 13.10 2.63
CA ASP A 85 -11.03 14.02 1.49
C ASP A 85 -9.62 14.62 1.44
N THR A 86 -9.03 14.96 2.59
CA THR A 86 -7.62 15.40 2.65
C THR A 86 -6.64 14.32 2.18
N GLN A 87 -6.93 13.04 2.43
CA GLN A 87 -6.10 11.93 1.94
C GLN A 87 -6.24 11.78 0.42
N LYS A 88 -7.46 11.89 -0.11
CA LYS A 88 -7.70 11.86 -1.57
C LYS A 88 -6.97 12.99 -2.28
N GLU A 89 -7.02 14.21 -1.75
CA GLU A 89 -6.30 15.36 -2.30
C GLU A 89 -4.79 15.11 -2.36
N VAL A 90 -4.19 14.62 -1.27
CA VAL A 90 -2.75 14.28 -1.26
C VAL A 90 -2.45 13.14 -2.23
N HIS A 91 -3.32 12.14 -2.36
CA HIS A 91 -3.14 11.07 -3.34
C HIS A 91 -3.16 11.60 -4.78
N GLU A 92 -4.05 12.54 -5.09
CA GLU A 92 -4.08 13.20 -6.40
C GLU A 92 -2.83 14.02 -6.66
N GLN A 93 -2.33 14.76 -5.67
CA GLN A 93 -1.05 15.49 -5.78
C GLN A 93 0.12 14.54 -6.04
N LEU A 94 0.21 13.42 -5.31
CA LEU A 94 1.23 12.41 -5.55
C LEU A 94 1.17 11.85 -6.97
N ARG A 95 -0.03 11.54 -7.47
CA ARG A 95 -0.22 11.07 -8.86
C ARG A 95 0.14 12.14 -9.89
N ALA A 96 -0.20 13.41 -9.65
CA ALA A 96 0.17 14.52 -10.52
C ALA A 96 1.69 14.72 -10.61
N LEU A 97 2.42 14.39 -9.55
CA LEU A 97 3.90 14.34 -9.53
C LEU A 97 4.49 13.08 -10.18
N GLY A 98 3.65 12.15 -10.67
CA GLY A 98 4.08 10.90 -11.27
C GLY A 98 4.35 9.76 -10.28
N TYR A 99 4.05 9.95 -8.99
CA TYR A 99 4.19 8.89 -7.99
C TYR A 99 3.00 7.94 -7.98
N ARG A 100 3.23 6.75 -7.42
CA ARG A 100 2.25 5.68 -7.31
C ARG A 100 1.71 5.60 -5.90
N VAL A 101 0.39 5.64 -5.77
CA VAL A 101 -0.31 5.57 -4.48
C VAL A 101 -1.58 4.75 -4.60
N ALA A 102 -1.80 3.84 -3.65
CA ALA A 102 -2.97 2.98 -3.56
C ALA A 102 -3.57 2.99 -2.15
N VAL A 103 -4.90 2.89 -2.08
CA VAL A 103 -5.60 2.52 -0.84
C VAL A 103 -5.64 1.00 -0.81
N VAL A 104 -5.19 0.40 0.29
CA VAL A 104 -5.05 -1.05 0.46
C VAL A 104 -5.69 -1.52 1.76
N ARG A 105 -6.29 -2.70 1.72
CA ARG A 105 -6.99 -3.33 2.85
C ARG A 105 -6.41 -4.68 3.24
N SER A 106 -5.43 -5.16 2.48
CA SER A 106 -4.85 -6.49 2.65
C SER A 106 -3.44 -6.56 2.06
N VAL A 107 -2.76 -7.67 2.33
CA VAL A 107 -1.51 -8.04 1.63
C VAL A 107 -1.76 -8.26 0.14
N GLU A 108 -2.91 -8.80 -0.26
CA GLU A 108 -3.22 -9.04 -1.67
C GLU A 108 -3.36 -7.72 -2.45
N ASP A 109 -4.04 -6.72 -1.88
CA ASP A 109 -4.16 -5.39 -2.50
C ASP A 109 -2.79 -4.76 -2.78
N VAL A 110 -1.84 -4.95 -1.85
CA VAL A 110 -0.46 -4.49 -1.99
C VAL A 110 0.26 -5.27 -3.09
N ARG A 111 0.16 -6.60 -3.08
CA ARG A 111 0.72 -7.48 -4.11
C ARG A 111 0.22 -7.11 -5.51
N GLU A 112 -1.09 -6.93 -5.68
CA GLU A 112 -1.70 -6.48 -6.93
C GLU A 112 -1.20 -5.10 -7.36
N SER A 113 -1.09 -4.16 -6.42
CA SER A 113 -0.55 -2.83 -6.68
C SER A 113 0.91 -2.89 -7.16
N LEU A 114 1.76 -3.66 -6.49
CA LEU A 114 3.16 -3.86 -6.89
C LEU A 114 3.26 -4.46 -8.30
N ARG A 115 2.43 -5.47 -8.62
CA ARG A 115 2.35 -6.07 -9.96
C ARG A 115 1.93 -5.04 -11.02
N LYS A 116 0.84 -4.30 -10.77
CA LYS A 116 0.33 -3.26 -11.67
C LYS A 116 1.39 -2.18 -11.97
N TRP A 117 2.25 -1.91 -10.98
CA TRP A 117 3.30 -0.91 -11.07
C TRP A 117 4.65 -1.45 -11.56
N ALA A 118 4.71 -2.74 -11.93
CA ALA A 118 5.93 -3.44 -12.32
C ALA A 118 7.06 -3.28 -11.30
N VAL A 119 6.73 -3.25 -10.00
CA VAL A 119 7.73 -3.28 -8.94
C VAL A 119 8.20 -4.72 -8.78
N GLY A 120 9.49 -4.97 -9.03
CA GLY A 120 10.08 -6.29 -8.88
C GLY A 120 9.99 -6.79 -7.43
N THR A 121 9.59 -8.05 -7.24
CA THR A 121 9.53 -8.73 -5.95
C THR A 121 10.31 -10.04 -6.00
N ARG A 122 10.65 -10.59 -4.83
CA ARG A 122 11.29 -11.89 -4.63
C ARG A 122 10.28 -13.04 -4.52
N GLU A 123 9.00 -12.79 -4.80
CA GLU A 123 8.00 -13.87 -4.79
C GLU A 123 8.31 -14.86 -5.92
N ILE A 124 8.44 -16.13 -5.56
CA ILE A 124 8.47 -17.20 -6.55
C ILE A 124 7.03 -17.45 -6.97
N THR A 125 6.60 -16.82 -8.07
CA THR A 125 5.35 -17.23 -8.70
C THR A 125 5.64 -18.45 -9.56
N SER A 126 5.36 -19.64 -9.03
CA SER A 126 5.34 -20.86 -9.86
C SER A 126 4.08 -20.83 -10.72
N ASN A 127 4.13 -20.08 -11.83
CA ASN A 127 3.10 -20.13 -12.86
C ASN A 127 3.47 -21.10 -13.99
N TRP A 128 4.53 -21.89 -13.80
CA TRP A 128 4.91 -22.94 -14.73
C TRP A 128 3.76 -23.93 -14.82
N ARG A 129 3.10 -23.92 -15.96
CA ARG A 129 2.18 -24.96 -16.39
C ARG A 129 2.90 -25.73 -17.48
N SER A 130 2.90 -27.04 -17.38
CA SER A 130 3.45 -27.84 -18.46
C SER A 130 2.65 -27.59 -19.75
N VAL A 131 3.30 -27.72 -20.91
CA VAL A 131 2.61 -27.65 -22.20
C VAL A 131 1.44 -28.66 -22.26
N GLY A 132 1.59 -29.81 -21.60
CA GLY A 132 0.55 -30.83 -21.51
C GLY A 132 -0.69 -30.38 -20.73
N GLU A 133 -0.53 -29.63 -19.63
CA GLU A 133 -1.65 -29.10 -18.85
C GLU A 133 -2.44 -28.04 -19.63
N ILE A 134 -1.74 -27.16 -20.34
CA ILE A 134 -2.37 -26.15 -21.19
C ILE A 134 -3.11 -26.84 -22.35
N ALA A 135 -2.47 -27.81 -23.02
CA ALA A 135 -3.07 -28.56 -24.11
C ALA A 135 -4.33 -29.33 -23.67
N ALA A 136 -4.32 -29.93 -22.47
CA ALA A 136 -5.47 -30.66 -21.94
C ALA A 136 -6.67 -29.75 -21.64
N GLU A 137 -6.46 -28.51 -21.20
CA GLU A 137 -7.54 -27.54 -21.00
C GLU A 137 -8.13 -27.04 -22.33
N MET A 138 -7.29 -26.74 -23.31
CA MET A 138 -7.75 -26.30 -24.64
C MET A 138 -8.63 -27.36 -25.32
N VAL A 139 -8.29 -28.64 -25.17
CA VAL A 139 -9.08 -29.77 -25.71
C VAL A 139 -10.39 -29.96 -24.95
N LYS A 140 -10.45 -29.67 -23.65
CA LYS A 140 -11.69 -29.74 -22.85
C LYS A 140 -12.66 -28.62 -23.21
N GLY A 141 -12.16 -27.39 -23.40
CA GLY A 141 -13.00 -26.25 -23.77
C GLY A 141 -13.64 -26.36 -25.16
N GLN A 142 -13.13 -27.21 -26.04
CA GLN A 142 -13.68 -27.47 -27.38
C GLN A 142 -14.77 -28.56 -27.41
N LYS A 143 -15.03 -29.25 -26.29
CA LYS A 143 -16.05 -30.30 -26.20
C LYS A 143 -17.38 -29.84 -25.61
N ASP A 144 -17.42 -28.59 -25.14
CA ASP A 144 -18.59 -27.96 -24.53
C ASP A 144 -19.26 -26.91 -25.45
N GLU A 145 -18.85 -26.84 -26.74
CA GLU A 145 -19.51 -26.14 -27.85
C GLU A 145 -20.02 -27.16 -28.89
#